data_AF-A0A2E0KHG1-F1
#
_entry.id   AF-A0A2E0KHG1-F1
#
_cell.length_a   1.000
_cell.length_b   1.000
_cell.length_c   1.000
_cell.angle_alpha   90.00
_cell.angle_beta   90.00
_cell.angle_gamma   90.00
#
_symmetry.space_group_name_H-M   'P 1'
#
loop_
_entity.id
_entity.type
_entity.pdbx_description
1 polymer ?
#
loop_
_entity_poly.entity_id
_entity_poly.type
_entity_poly.pdbx_seq_one_letter_code
_entity_poly.pdbx_strand_id
1 'polypeptide(L)' 'MSDPIKAPACHLSWTVTKVSRRLFAVAATLNGADYDFVGNFQSLREAHAAGRLYASNLAHHQLSTHRLISKAA' A
#
# COMPACT_ATOMS: atom_id res chain seq x y z
N MET A 1 -24.91 -11.41 -20.85
CA MET A 1 -24.31 -11.58 -19.51
C MET A 1 -23.15 -10.60 -19.45
N SER A 2 -23.36 -9.47 -18.80
CA SER A 2 -22.32 -8.45 -18.63
C SER A 2 -21.43 -8.94 -17.49
N ASP A 3 -20.18 -9.29 -17.79
CA ASP A 3 -19.20 -9.55 -16.74
C ASP A 3 -19.20 -8.34 -15.79
N PRO A 4 -19.26 -8.55 -14.46
CA PRO A 4 -19.12 -7.44 -13.53
C PRO A 4 -17.78 -6.79 -13.86
N ILE A 5 -17.81 -5.52 -14.27
CA ILE A 5 -16.62 -4.70 -14.43
C ILE A 5 -15.86 -4.87 -13.12
N LYS A 6 -14.78 -5.64 -13.14
CA LYS A 6 -13.86 -5.74 -12.01
C LYS A 6 -13.33 -4.33 -11.84
N ALA A 7 -13.98 -3.56 -10.95
CA ALA A 7 -13.39 -2.34 -10.45
C ALA A 7 -11.96 -2.71 -10.08
N PRO A 8 -10.93 -1.99 -10.55
CA PRO A 8 -9.56 -2.29 -10.18
C PRO A 8 -9.55 -2.40 -8.67
N ALA A 9 -9.38 -3.62 -8.16
CA ALA A 9 -9.31 -3.83 -6.73
C ALA A 9 -7.99 -3.21 -6.36
N CYS A 10 -7.99 -1.97 -5.87
CA CYS A 10 -6.82 -1.27 -5.37
C CYS A 10 -6.37 -2.00 -4.10
N HIS A 11 -5.82 -3.19 -4.26
CA HIS A 11 -5.38 -4.04 -3.17
C HIS A 11 -4.00 -3.54 -2.78
N LEU A 12 -4.00 -2.60 -1.85
CA LEU A 12 -2.79 -2.16 -1.20
C LEU A 12 -2.51 -3.09 -0.03
N SER A 13 -1.39 -3.79 -0.11
CA SER A 13 -0.90 -4.65 0.96
C SER A 13 0.49 -4.21 1.39
N TRP A 14 0.91 -4.58 2.60
CA TRP A 14 2.29 -4.38 3.03
C TRP A 14 2.81 -5.66 3.67
N THR A 15 4.12 -5.84 3.55
CA THR A 15 4.85 -6.98 4.08
C THR A 15 5.86 -6.50 5.10
N VAL A 16 6.05 -7.28 6.16
CA VAL A 16 7.07 -7.03 7.18
C VAL A 16 8.01 -8.22 7.20
N THR A 17 9.27 -7.97 6.86
CA THR A 17 10.31 -9.00 6.80
C THR A 17 11.31 -8.78 7.92
N LYS A 18 11.57 -9.81 8.73
CA LYS A 18 12.62 -9.74 9.75
C LYS A 18 13.99 -9.91 9.08
N VAL A 19 14.79 -8.86 9.10
CA VAL A 19 16.13 -8.83 8.50
C VAL A 19 17.19 -9.27 9.51
N SER A 20 17.02 -8.90 10.79
CA SER A 20 17.94 -9.31 11.86
C SER A 20 17.23 -9.37 13.23
N ARG A 21 17.96 -9.63 14.33
CA ARG A 21 17.40 -9.76 15.68
C ARG A 21 16.57 -8.55 16.12
N ARG A 22 16.84 -7.35 15.60
CA ARG A 22 16.16 -6.08 15.94
C ARG A 22 15.96 -5.19 14.71
N LEU A 23 15.73 -5.79 13.55
CA LEU A 23 15.54 -5.05 12.31
C LEU A 23 14.44 -5.71 11.48
N PHE A 24 13.44 -4.92 11.14
CA PHE A 24 12.28 -5.30 10.35
C PHE A 24 12.18 -4.35 9.16
N ALA A 25 12.24 -4.89 7.95
CA ALA A 25 12.01 -4.15 6.72
C ALA A 25 10.53 -4.16 6.38
N VAL A 26 10.01 -3.04 5.91
CA VAL A 26 8.62 -2.90 5.46
C VAL A 26 8.62 -2.51 4.00
N ALA A 27 7.86 -3.26 3.21
CA ALA A 27 7.57 -2.93 1.82
C ALA A 27 6.06 -2.92 1.60
N ALA A 28 5.56 -1.88 0.94
CA ALA A 28 4.18 -1.81 0.50
C ALA A 28 4.09 -2.24 -0.95
N THR A 29 2.96 -2.84 -1.33
CA THR A 29 2.67 -3.16 -2.72
C THR A 29 1.25 -2.81 -3.09
N LEU A 30 1.11 -2.28 -4.31
CA LEU A 30 -0.16 -2.04 -4.95
C LEU A 30 -0.40 -3.11 -6.02
N ASN A 31 -1.46 -3.89 -5.83
CA ASN A 31 -1.87 -4.95 -6.76
C ASN A 31 -0.78 -6.01 -7.06
N GLY A 32 0.25 -6.12 -6.20
CA GLY A 32 1.37 -7.04 -6.38
C GLY A 32 2.34 -6.65 -7.50
N ALA A 33 2.19 -5.47 -8.11
CA ALA A 33 3.02 -5.01 -9.23
C ALA A 33 4.01 -3.93 -8.80
N ASP A 34 3.51 -2.90 -8.12
CA ASP A 34 4.34 -1.81 -7.63
C ASP A 34 4.81 -2.15 -6.22
N TYR A 35 6.12 -2.04 -5.97
CA TYR A 35 6.72 -2.26 -4.66
C TYR A 35 7.41 -0.99 -4.20
N ASP A 36 6.96 -0.44 -3.08
CA ASP A 36 7.56 0.71 -2.45
C ASP A 36 8.22 0.31 -1.13
N PHE A 37 9.52 0.62 -1.01
CA PHE A 37 10.24 0.41 0.24
C PHE A 37 9.84 1.50 1.25
N VAL A 38 9.20 1.08 2.35
CA VAL A 38 8.69 1.99 3.38
C VAL A 38 9.78 2.34 4.38
N GLY A 39 10.64 1.38 4.74
CA GLY A 39 11.76 1.61 5.64
C GLY A 39 12.11 0.42 6.53
N ASN A 40 13.05 0.67 7.45
CA ASN A 40 13.52 -0.29 8.44
C ASN A 40 13.16 0.17 9.85
N PHE A 41 12.69 -0.77 10.67
CA PHE A 41 12.19 -0.50 12.02
C PHE A 41 12.81 -1.47 13.03
N GLN A 42 12.98 -1.01 14.27
CA GLN A 42 13.60 -1.84 15.31
C GLN A 42 12.62 -2.81 15.97
N SER A 43 11.33 -2.52 15.88
CA SER A 43 10.26 -3.35 16.44
C SER A 43 9.25 -3.78 15.39
N LEU A 44 8.69 -4.97 15.59
CA LEU A 44 7.62 -5.51 14.75
C LEU A 44 6.37 -4.61 14.79
N ARG A 45 6.09 -4.03 15.97
CA ARG A 45 4.93 -3.14 16.18
C ARG A 45 5.05 -1.86 15.36
N GLU A 46 6.23 -1.21 15.36
CA GLU A 46 6.49 -0.03 14.54
C GLU A 46 6.43 -0.35 13.06
N ALA A 47 7.02 -1.48 12.64
CA ALA A 47 6.98 -1.92 11.25
C ALA A 47 5.54 -2.05 10.72
N HIS A 48 4.66 -2.72 11.48
CA HIS A 48 3.25 -2.81 11.10
C HIS A 48 2.51 -1.47 11.16
N ALA A 49 2.85 -0.60 12.12
CA ALA A 49 2.24 0.73 12.21
C ALA A 49 2.62 1.60 10.99
N ALA A 50 3.89 1.54 10.58
CA ALA A 50 4.38 2.25 9.40
C ALA A 50 3.75 1.72 8.11
N GLY A 51 3.65 0.39 7.95
CA GLY A 51 2.98 -0.23 6.80
C GLY A 51 1.51 0.19 6.69
N ARG A 52 0.76 0.19 7.80
CA ARG A 52 -0.62 0.69 7.84
C ARG A 52 -0.71 2.17 7.46
N LEU A 53 0.15 3.01 8.03
CA LEU A 53 0.13 4.45 7.78
C LEU A 53 0.43 4.75 6.30
N TYR A 54 1.43 4.07 5.74
CA TYR A 54 1.80 4.20 4.33
C TYR A 54 0.63 3.77 3.42
N ALA A 55 0.02 2.62 3.71
CA ALA A 55 -1.14 2.13 2.99
C ALA A 55 -2.32 3.11 3.02
N SER A 56 -2.66 3.63 4.20
CA SER A 56 -3.71 4.63 4.35
C SER A 56 -3.39 5.90 3.56
N ASN A 57 -2.15 6.39 3.63
CA ASN A 57 -1.76 7.62 2.95
C ASN A 57 -1.80 7.45 1.42
N LEU A 58 -1.28 6.35 0.89
CA LEU A 58 -1.30 6.07 -0.55
C LEU A 58 -2.73 5.87 -1.07
N ALA A 59 -3.60 5.21 -0.30
CA ALA A 59 -5.02 5.08 -0.64
C ALA A 59 -5.70 6.46 -0.76
N HIS A 60 -5.42 7.40 0.15
CA HIS A 60 -5.93 8.77 0.07
C HIS A 60 -5.38 9.52 -1.14
N HIS A 61 -4.09 9.37 -1.46
CA HIS A 61 -3.50 9.99 -2.64
C HIS A 61 -4.14 9.48 -3.92
N GLN A 62 -4.26 8.16 -4.11
CA GLN A 62 -4.83 7.58 -5.33
C GLN A 62 -6.32 7.90 -5.51
N LEU A 63 -7.10 7.92 -4.42
CA LEU A 63 -8.50 8.37 -4.46
C LEU A 63 -8.61 9.85 -4.86
N SER A 64 -7.67 10.70 -4.42
CA SER A 64 -7.64 12.11 -4.82
C SER A 64 -7.35 12.27 -6.32
N THR A 65 -6.43 11.48 -6.87
CA THR A 65 -6.05 11.53 -8.29
C THR A 65 -7.16 10.99 -9.19
N HIS A 66 -7.84 9.90 -8.78
CA HIS A 66 -8.97 9.35 -9.55
C HIS A 66 -10.19 10.27 -9.60
N ARG A 67 -10.40 11.10 -8.56
CA ARG A 67 -11.52 12.05 -8.51
C ARG A 67 -11.31 13.26 -9.41
N LEU A 68 -10.07 13.60 -9.73
CA LEU A 68 -9.76 14.69 -10.67
C LEU A 68 -9.95 14.26 -12.12
N ILE A 69 -9.63 13.00 -12.46
CA ILE A 69 -9.77 12.50 -13.84
C ILE A 69 -11.25 12.29 -14.21
N SER A 70 -12.09 11.91 -13.25
CA SER A 70 -13.54 11.69 -13.47
C SER A 70 -14.38 12.97 -13.53
N LYS A 71 -13.77 14.16 -13.37
CA LYS A 71 -14.46 15.46 -13.47
C LYS A 71 -14.10 16.26 -14.73
N ALA A 72 -13.28 15.68 -15.61
CA ALA A 72 -12.85 16.30 -16.87
C ALA A 72 -13.42 15.59 -18.12
N ALA A 73 -14.52 14.84 -17.98
CA ALA A 73 -15.25 14.22 -19.10
C ALA A 73 -16.64 14.86 -19.24
#